data_AF-A0A950HK05-F1
#
_entry.id   AF-A0A950HK05-F1
#
_cell.length_a   1.000
_cell.length_b   1.000
_cell.length_c   1.000
_cell.angle_alpha   90.00
_cell.angle_beta   90.00
_cell.angle_gamma   90.00
#
_symmetry.space_group_name_H-M   'P 1'
#
loop_
_entity.id
_entity.type
_entity.pdbx_description
1 polymer ?
#
loop_
_entity_poly.entity_id
_entity_poly.type
_entity_poly.pdbx_seq_one_letter_code
_entity_poly.pdbx_strand_id
1 'polypeptide(L)'
;MKATTTLRLACALPLIIAAGQALACPWSTTNASLVVAQASAPAMCAEVYLPVCGHDAAGKAMTFSNDCEAKRAGAIGIVEGPCSASN
;
A
#
# COMPACT_ATOMS: atom_id res chain seq x y z
N MET A 1 29.28 -37.71 10.33
CA MET A 1 29.14 -38.44 9.05
C MET A 1 29.25 -37.39 7.94
N LYS A 2 30.46 -37.25 7.37
CA LYS A 2 30.80 -36.19 6.40
C LYS A 2 30.29 -36.62 5.03
N ALA A 3 29.46 -35.80 4.39
CA ALA A 3 29.15 -35.94 2.98
C ALA A 3 30.31 -35.34 2.17
N THR A 4 31.24 -36.21 1.80
CA THR A 4 32.30 -35.96 0.82
C THR A 4 31.70 -36.11 -0.57
N THR A 5 31.48 -35.02 -1.30
CA THR A 5 31.38 -35.07 -2.77
C THR A 5 32.22 -33.95 -3.35
N THR A 6 33.48 -34.30 -3.58
CA THR A 6 34.38 -33.67 -4.53
C THR A 6 33.84 -33.86 -5.95
N LEU A 7 33.53 -32.79 -6.69
CA LEU A 7 34.00 -32.71 -8.08
C LEU A 7 34.11 -31.26 -8.54
N ARG A 8 35.25 -30.97 -9.12
CA ARG A 8 35.80 -29.67 -9.43
C ARG A 8 35.15 -29.11 -10.70
N LEU A 9 34.89 -27.81 -10.75
CA LEU A 9 35.32 -27.04 -11.90
C LEU A 9 35.80 -25.69 -11.41
N ALA A 10 37.09 -25.44 -11.68
CA ALA A 10 37.83 -24.31 -11.20
C ALA A 10 37.10 -23.00 -11.53
N CYS A 11 36.89 -22.18 -10.51
CA CYS A 11 36.77 -20.74 -10.69
C CYS A 11 38.04 -20.34 -11.47
N ALA A 12 37.88 -20.07 -12.76
CA ALA A 12 38.95 -19.54 -13.58
C ALA A 12 39.35 -18.21 -12.94
N LEU A 13 40.51 -18.19 -12.29
CA LEU A 13 41.17 -16.98 -11.81
C LEU A 13 41.37 -16.04 -13.01
N PRO A 14 40.78 -14.83 -13.04
CA PRO A 14 41.51 -13.72 -13.57
C PRO A 14 42.45 -13.24 -12.46
N LEU A 15 43.73 -13.51 -12.70
CA LEU A 15 44.87 -12.99 -11.96
C LEU A 15 44.96 -11.47 -12.22
N ILE A 16 44.18 -10.64 -11.52
CA ILE A 16 44.44 -9.21 -11.43
C ILE A 16 44.23 -8.76 -9.97
N ILE A 17 45.36 -8.53 -9.30
CA ILE A 17 45.48 -7.95 -7.97
C ILE A 17 45.49 -6.43 -8.14
N ALA A 18 44.54 -5.71 -7.55
CA ALA A 18 44.79 -4.49 -6.76
C ALA A 18 43.47 -3.83 -6.31
N ALA A 19 43.31 -3.76 -4.99
CA ALA A 19 42.49 -2.83 -4.22
C ALA A 19 40.95 -2.87 -4.42
N GLY A 20 40.27 -3.54 -3.48
CA GLY A 20 38.87 -3.23 -3.17
C GLY A 20 38.05 -4.43 -2.73
N GLN A 21 38.36 -4.99 -1.57
CA GLN A 21 37.48 -5.95 -0.92
C GLN A 21 36.20 -5.22 -0.51
N ALA A 22 35.08 -5.50 -1.15
CA ALA A 22 33.76 -5.34 -0.54
C ALA A 22 32.94 -6.58 -0.88
N LEU A 23 32.93 -7.54 0.06
CA LEU A 23 31.88 -8.53 0.19
C LEU A 23 30.59 -7.78 0.52
N ALA A 24 29.93 -7.25 -0.51
CA ALA A 24 28.68 -6.56 -0.36
C ALA A 24 27.93 -6.64 -1.70
N CYS A 25 27.09 -7.66 -1.87
CA CYS A 25 25.86 -7.46 -2.64
C CYS A 25 24.93 -6.64 -1.74
N PRO A 26 24.89 -5.30 -1.84
CA PRO A 26 23.56 -4.68 -1.84
C PRO A 26 23.56 -3.33 -2.56
N TRP A 27 22.98 -3.29 -3.75
CA TRP A 27 22.30 -2.07 -4.19
C TRP A 27 20.91 -2.47 -4.68
N SER A 28 20.10 -2.99 -3.75
CA SER A 28 18.67 -2.77 -3.87
C SER A 28 18.42 -1.40 -3.25
N THR A 29 18.41 -0.37 -4.08
CA THR A 29 17.94 0.97 -3.70
C THR A 29 16.44 0.88 -3.44
N THR A 30 16.03 0.48 -2.24
CA THR A 30 14.64 0.64 -1.80
C THR A 30 14.39 2.12 -1.55
N ASN A 31 13.83 2.80 -2.54
CA ASN A 31 13.23 4.12 -2.35
C ASN A 31 12.06 3.98 -1.38
N ALA A 32 12.28 4.30 -0.11
CA ALA A 32 11.23 4.38 0.89
C ALA A 32 10.49 5.72 0.72
N SER A 33 9.48 5.74 -0.14
CA SER A 33 8.52 6.85 -0.21
C SER A 33 7.58 6.71 0.98
N LEU A 34 7.56 7.69 1.89
CA LEU A 34 6.61 7.71 3.00
C LEU A 34 5.19 7.91 2.45
N VAL A 35 4.47 6.80 2.26
CA VAL A 35 3.03 6.83 2.08
C VAL A 35 2.42 6.96 3.47
N VAL A 36 1.94 8.16 3.80
CA VAL A 36 1.09 8.36 4.98
C VAL A 36 -0.26 7.71 4.66
N ALA A 37 -0.36 6.40 4.93
CA ALA A 37 -1.62 5.67 4.86
C ALA A 37 -2.47 6.09 6.06
N GLN A 38 -3.32 7.09 5.89
CA GLN A 38 -4.34 7.42 6.88
C GLN A 38 -5.46 6.37 6.76
N ALA A 39 -5.19 5.17 7.29
CA ALA A 39 -6.02 3.99 7.14
C ALA A 39 -7.16 3.89 8.19
N SER A 40 -7.26 4.86 9.10
CA SER A 40 -8.32 4.91 10.11
C SER A 40 -9.44 5.86 9.68
N ALA A 41 -10.67 5.42 9.86
CA ALA A 41 -11.85 6.25 9.77
C ALA A 41 -11.69 7.53 10.63
N PRO A 42 -12.14 8.70 10.17
CA PRO A 42 -12.04 9.93 10.95
C PRO A 42 -12.85 9.82 12.24
N ALA A 43 -12.23 10.18 13.37
CA ALA A 43 -12.89 10.13 14.68
C ALA A 43 -13.97 11.21 14.85
N MET A 44 -13.81 12.34 14.15
CA MET A 44 -14.65 13.52 14.25
C MET A 44 -14.88 14.07 12.83
N CYS A 45 -16.08 14.55 12.53
CA CYS A 45 -16.38 15.22 11.27
C CYS A 45 -16.97 16.61 11.52
N ALA A 46 -16.70 17.53 10.60
CA ALA A 46 -17.34 18.83 10.61
C ALA A 46 -18.84 18.71 10.31
N GLU A 47 -19.64 19.57 10.91
CA GLU A 47 -21.08 19.68 10.65
C GLU A 47 -21.34 20.52 9.39
N VAL A 48 -20.78 20.07 8.27
CA VAL A 48 -20.98 20.69 6.95
C VAL A 48 -21.88 19.81 6.09
N TYR A 49 -22.81 20.43 5.37
CA TYR A 49 -23.69 19.72 4.44
C TYR A 49 -23.16 19.85 3.01
N LEU A 50 -22.49 18.80 2.55
CA LEU A 50 -21.95 18.61 1.20
C LEU A 50 -22.25 17.16 0.79
N PRO A 51 -23.49 16.85 0.37
CA PRO A 51 -23.97 15.48 0.31
C PRO A 51 -23.17 14.64 -0.67
N VAL A 52 -22.94 13.38 -0.28
CA VAL A 52 -22.28 12.37 -1.11
C VAL A 52 -23.11 11.09 -1.13
N CYS A 53 -23.01 10.33 -2.21
CA CYS A 53 -23.65 9.04 -2.36
C CYS A 53 -22.60 7.95 -2.23
N GLY A 54 -22.82 6.98 -1.35
CA GLY A 54 -21.95 5.81 -1.22
C GLY A 54 -22.78 4.57 -0.90
N HIS A 55 -22.13 3.41 -0.86
CA HIS A 55 -22.76 2.16 -0.49
C HIS A 55 -22.34 1.74 0.92
N ASP A 56 -23.30 1.26 1.72
CA ASP A 56 -22.98 0.61 2.99
C ASP A 56 -22.27 -0.75 2.78
N ALA A 57 -21.88 -1.40 3.87
CA ALA A 57 -21.28 -2.73 3.82
C ALA A 57 -22.20 -3.82 3.22
N ALA A 58 -23.51 -3.57 3.16
CA ALA A 58 -24.50 -4.45 2.54
C ALA A 58 -24.75 -4.13 1.04
N GLY A 59 -24.06 -3.11 0.50
CA GLY A 59 -24.19 -2.68 -0.90
C GLY A 59 -25.36 -1.72 -1.16
N LYS A 60 -26.10 -1.28 -0.14
CA LYS A 60 -27.21 -0.34 -0.30
C LYS A 60 -26.68 1.08 -0.47
N ALA A 61 -27.14 1.76 -1.53
CA ALA A 61 -26.85 3.17 -1.74
C ALA A 61 -27.48 4.03 -0.64
N MET A 62 -26.67 4.89 -0.01
CA MET A 62 -27.06 5.80 1.07
C MET A 62 -26.43 7.17 0.85
N THR A 63 -27.22 8.22 1.07
CA THR A 63 -26.73 9.60 1.07
C THR A 63 -26.15 9.93 2.44
N PHE A 64 -24.93 10.43 2.46
CA PHE A 64 -24.25 10.92 3.66
C PHE A 64 -24.17 12.45 3.63
N SER A 65 -24.15 13.09 4.80
CA SER A 65 -24.11 14.56 4.91
C SER A 65 -22.85 15.18 4.32
N ASN A 66 -21.72 14.49 4.38
CA ASN A 66 -20.44 14.87 3.76
C ASN A 66 -19.49 13.67 3.57
N ASP A 67 -18.35 13.89 2.93
CA ASP A 67 -17.35 12.85 2.65
C ASP A 67 -16.76 12.22 3.92
N CYS A 68 -16.57 13.04 4.96
CA CYS A 68 -16.03 12.58 6.24
C CYS A 68 -17.00 11.61 6.92
N GLU A 69 -18.29 11.95 6.93
CA GLU A 69 -19.36 11.10 7.44
C GLU A 69 -19.43 9.76 6.70
N ALA A 70 -19.33 9.79 5.37
CA ALA A 70 -19.30 8.58 4.55
C ALA A 70 -18.09 7.68 4.88
N LYS A 71 -16.89 8.26 4.99
CA LYS A 71 -15.67 7.54 5.40
C LYS A 71 -15.77 6.98 6.81
N ARG A 72 -16.37 7.74 7.74
CA ARG A 72 -16.58 7.30 9.13
C ARG A 72 -17.52 6.10 9.21
N ALA A 73 -18.55 6.09 8.38
CA ALA A 73 -19.49 4.96 8.25
C ALA A 73 -18.90 3.76 7.49
N GLY A 74 -17.69 3.88 6.92
CA GLY A 74 -17.08 2.83 6.10
C GLY A 74 -17.76 2.65 4.75
N ALA A 75 -18.38 3.70 4.21
CA ALA A 75 -19.03 3.65 2.91
C ALA A 75 -18.02 3.45 1.78
N ILE A 76 -18.42 2.69 0.76
CA ILE A 76 -17.60 2.39 -0.42
C ILE A 76 -18.20 3.07 -1.66
N GLY A 77 -17.35 3.35 -2.66
CA GLY A 77 -17.80 3.96 -3.92
C GLY A 77 -18.42 5.35 -3.75
N ILE A 78 -17.83 6.18 -2.88
CA ILE A 78 -18.33 7.52 -2.56
C ILE A 78 -18.21 8.43 -3.79
N VAL A 79 -19.33 9.00 -4.24
CA VAL A 79 -19.43 9.98 -5.32
C VAL A 79 -20.08 11.26 -4.83
N GLU A 80 -19.75 12.38 -5.47
CA GLU A 80 -20.33 13.69 -5.13
C GLU A 80 -21.83 13.74 -5.46
N GLY A 81 -22.59 14.43 -4.60
CA GLY A 81 -24.03 14.59 -4.73
C GLY A 81 -24.84 13.52 -3.99
N PRO A 82 -26.13 13.76 -3.72
CA PRO A 82 -26.98 12.78 -3.05
C PRO A 82 -27.25 11.58 -3.96
N CYS A 83 -27.55 10.42 -3.37
CA CYS A 83 -28.03 9.29 -4.15
C CYS A 83 -29.36 9.66 -4.82
N SER A 84 -29.49 9.35 -6.12
CA SER A 84 -30.77 9.45 -6.79
C SER A 84 -31.74 8.47 -6.13
N ALA A 85 -32.81 8.98 -5.51
CA ALA A 85 -33.94 8.16 -5.15
C ALA A 85 -34.59 7.73 -6.47
N SER A 86 -34.14 6.59 -7.01
CA SER A 86 -34.81 5.97 -8.14
C SER A 86 -36.22 5.61 -7.68
N ASN A 87 -37.18 6.43 -8.09
CA ASN A 87 -38.62 6.22 -7.91
C ASN A 87 -39.11 5.14 -8.88
#